data_AF-A0A7R9PEG5-F1
#
_entry.id   AF-A0A7R9PEG5-F1
#
_cell.length_a   1.000
_cell.length_b   1.000
_cell.length_c   1.000
_cell.angle_alpha   90.00
_cell.angle_beta   90.00
_cell.angle_gamma   90.00
#
_symmetry.space_group_name_H-M   'P 1'
#
loop_
_entity.id
_entity.type
_entity.pdbx_description
1 polymer ?
#
loop_
_entity_poly.entity_id
_entity_poly.type
_entity_poly.pdbx_seq_one_letter_code
_entity_poly.pdbx_strand_id
1 'polypeptide(L)'
;MWSLLWSVTCCCIHVVLAVRNTLVILQQKTTLNVKGTLKGKLIDGHLVGQADLTIPKGRQLTVKVDRTLHLSRGSVELDGKFELVAKENAASSGNLLSLETKIKAEEANQLLDSMVKLSLKTSKGKDLSASVVVKNTPQREQRLLEASAVVESSYFKTLTAEVSAEVSQSHITYKGHAAQSPETNIDVSGRLDRGHDGRVLVRVDNKFALAFGLDNTVQIKLPLENLKSLKLTTSVNVDADNNNAVLKTDNTLSLNGVETYKVGGEANRQKDKGTAKLTLVLHKDQPRILSTSWHVNDENEVYKRGGSASLQWDGNRKAEINAEALVPKDRSGMEVRLTANTPKLGNVELTLQNKV
;
A
#
# COMPACT_ATOMS: atom_id res chain seq x y z
N MET A 1 -60.06 35.99 -11.33
CA MET A 1 -59.69 34.64 -10.89
C MET A 1 -59.54 33.77 -12.14
N TRP A 2 -58.39 33.86 -12.82
CA TRP A 2 -58.04 33.01 -13.98
C TRP A 2 -56.58 32.60 -13.79
N SER A 3 -56.38 31.29 -13.61
CA SER A 3 -55.09 30.64 -13.44
C SER A 3 -54.46 30.37 -14.80
N LEU A 4 -53.19 30.74 -14.97
CA LEU A 4 -52.35 30.34 -16.09
C LEU A 4 -51.23 29.46 -15.53
N LEU A 5 -51.40 28.15 -15.69
CA LEU A 5 -50.34 27.17 -15.47
C LEU A 5 -49.19 27.45 -16.46
N TRP A 6 -48.00 27.67 -15.94
CA TRP A 6 -46.76 27.62 -16.71
C TRP A 6 -46.34 26.15 -16.87
N SER A 7 -46.35 25.63 -18.10
CA SER A 7 -45.57 24.44 -18.45
C SER A 7 -44.17 24.89 -18.86
N VAL A 8 -43.17 24.59 -18.06
CA VAL A 8 -41.76 24.74 -18.44
C VAL A 8 -41.38 23.55 -19.31
N THR A 9 -41.44 23.73 -20.63
CA THR A 9 -40.84 22.80 -21.60
C THR A 9 -39.32 22.88 -21.48
N CYS A 10 -38.74 21.79 -21.01
CA CYS A 10 -37.29 21.57 -20.91
C CYS A 10 -36.68 21.59 -22.32
N CYS A 11 -36.01 22.69 -22.66
CA CYS A 11 -35.41 22.90 -23.97
C CYS A 11 -34.10 22.10 -24.06
N CYS A 12 -34.10 21.01 -24.83
CA CYS A 12 -32.88 20.31 -25.22
C CYS A 12 -32.12 21.17 -26.23
N ILE A 13 -31.08 21.87 -25.78
CA ILE A 13 -30.22 22.68 -26.65
C ILE A 13 -29.35 21.74 -27.49
N HIS A 14 -29.49 21.82 -28.81
CA HIS A 14 -28.61 21.17 -29.78
C HIS A 14 -27.83 22.23 -30.53
N VAL A 15 -26.51 22.28 -30.33
CA VAL A 15 -25.62 23.23 -31.03
C VAL A 15 -24.78 22.47 -32.03
N VAL A 16 -24.78 22.93 -33.27
CA VAL A 16 -23.90 22.44 -34.36
C VAL A 16 -22.99 23.59 -34.77
N LEU A 17 -21.68 23.35 -34.79
CA LEU A 17 -20.67 24.30 -35.24
C LEU A 17 -19.94 23.71 -36.45
N ALA A 18 -19.80 24.50 -37.51
CA ALA A 18 -18.96 24.19 -38.66
C ALA A 18 -18.31 25.49 -39.16
N VAL A 19 -16.99 25.62 -38.99
CA VAL A 19 -16.22 26.82 -39.36
C VAL A 19 -14.99 26.41 -40.17
N ARG A 20 -14.70 27.15 -41.24
CA ARG A 20 -13.52 26.98 -42.09
C ARG A 20 -12.82 28.32 -42.25
N ASN A 21 -11.63 28.44 -41.67
CA ASN A 21 -10.79 29.62 -41.75
C ASN A 21 -9.56 29.34 -42.61
N THR A 22 -9.18 30.27 -43.48
CA THR A 22 -7.98 30.18 -44.33
C THR A 22 -7.17 31.46 -44.18
N LEU A 23 -5.87 31.33 -43.89
CA LEU A 23 -4.92 32.43 -43.86
C LEU A 23 -3.89 32.22 -44.98
N VAL A 24 -3.63 33.27 -45.76
CA VAL A 24 -2.65 33.25 -46.86
C VAL A 24 -1.64 34.39 -46.66
N ILE A 25 -0.35 34.05 -46.52
CA ILE A 25 0.75 35.02 -46.40
C ILE A 25 1.86 34.60 -47.37
N LEU A 26 2.26 35.49 -48.29
CA LEU A 26 3.37 35.24 -49.24
C LEU A 26 3.25 33.86 -49.94
N GLN A 27 2.06 33.55 -50.47
CA GLN A 27 1.71 32.26 -51.12
C GLN A 27 1.66 31.03 -50.19
N GLN A 28 1.95 31.16 -48.91
CA GLN A 28 1.81 30.10 -47.93
C GLN A 28 0.37 30.07 -47.38
N LYS A 29 -0.27 28.91 -47.46
CA LYS A 29 -1.66 28.69 -47.03
C LYS A 29 -1.72 27.88 -45.74
N THR A 30 -2.39 28.44 -44.74
CA THR A 30 -2.81 27.75 -43.52
C THR A 30 -4.33 27.60 -43.54
N THR A 31 -4.86 26.42 -43.23
CA THR A 31 -6.31 26.16 -43.19
C THR A 31 -6.67 25.53 -41.86
N LEU A 32 -7.65 26.10 -41.16
CA LEU A 32 -8.23 25.55 -39.94
C LEU A 32 -9.71 25.24 -40.19
N ASN A 33 -10.08 23.97 -40.09
CA ASN A 33 -11.47 23.53 -40.13
C ASN A 33 -11.86 23.06 -38.74
N VAL A 34 -12.98 23.54 -38.21
CA VAL A 34 -13.54 23.09 -36.93
C VAL A 34 -14.97 22.66 -37.17
N LYS A 35 -15.32 21.45 -36.73
CA LYS A 35 -16.69 20.96 -36.72
C LYS A 35 -16.99 20.31 -35.38
N GLY A 36 -18.23 20.41 -34.92
CA GLY A 36 -18.64 19.76 -33.70
C GLY A 36 -20.13 19.86 -33.42
N THR A 37 -20.59 19.00 -32.53
CA THR A 37 -21.96 18.95 -32.05
C THR A 37 -21.95 18.86 -30.53
N LEU A 38 -22.84 19.63 -29.89
CA LEU A 38 -23.13 19.53 -28.47
C LEU A 38 -24.62 19.20 -28.33
N LYS A 39 -24.92 18.10 -27.64
CA LYS A 39 -26.27 17.71 -27.22
C LYS A 39 -26.36 17.86 -25.70
N GLY A 40 -27.24 18.74 -25.22
CA GLY A 40 -27.37 19.03 -23.79
C GLY A 40 -26.43 20.16 -23.33
N LYS A 41 -26.01 20.12 -22.07
CA LYS A 41 -25.13 21.13 -21.46
C LYS A 41 -23.68 20.67 -21.51
N LEU A 42 -22.74 21.62 -21.43
CA LEU A 42 -21.31 21.29 -21.39
C LEU A 42 -20.94 20.42 -20.18
N ILE A 43 -21.62 20.60 -19.04
CA ILE A 43 -21.40 19.84 -17.79
C ILE A 43 -22.35 18.64 -17.63
N ASP A 44 -23.26 18.43 -18.58
CA ASP A 44 -24.25 17.34 -18.55
C ASP A 44 -24.81 17.16 -19.96
N GLY A 45 -24.11 16.35 -20.77
CA GLY A 45 -24.37 16.21 -22.19
C GLY A 45 -23.25 15.52 -22.97
N HIS A 46 -23.48 15.41 -24.28
CA HIS A 46 -22.61 14.75 -25.23
C HIS A 46 -21.98 15.75 -26.21
N LEU A 47 -20.65 15.75 -26.29
CA LEU A 47 -19.83 16.62 -27.11
C LEU A 47 -19.02 15.79 -28.10
N VAL A 48 -19.19 16.06 -29.40
CA VAL A 48 -18.31 15.54 -30.45
C VAL A 48 -17.67 16.74 -31.15
N GLY A 49 -16.35 16.75 -31.28
CA GLY A 49 -15.61 17.82 -31.91
C GLY A 49 -14.45 17.29 -32.74
N GLN A 50 -14.16 17.98 -33.84
CA GLN A 50 -12.99 17.73 -34.67
C GLN A 50 -12.44 19.08 -35.15
N ALA A 51 -11.13 19.27 -35.01
CA ALA A 51 -10.40 20.39 -35.58
C ALA A 51 -9.26 19.88 -36.45
N ASP A 52 -9.19 20.35 -37.70
CA ASP A 52 -8.15 20.01 -38.67
C ASP A 52 -7.38 21.27 -39.05
N LEU A 53 -6.11 21.32 -38.66
CA LEU A 53 -5.16 22.38 -39.02
C LEU A 53 -4.21 21.86 -40.09
N THR A 54 -4.16 22.53 -41.24
CA THR A 54 -3.16 22.31 -42.28
C THR A 54 -2.26 23.54 -42.35
N ILE A 55 -0.95 23.36 -42.15
CA ILE A 55 0.04 24.43 -42.23
C ILE A 55 0.80 24.40 -43.57
N PRO A 56 1.57 25.44 -43.91
CA PRO A 56 2.36 25.47 -45.15
C PRO A 56 3.29 24.26 -45.24
N LYS A 57 3.55 23.78 -46.46
CA LYS A 57 4.23 22.50 -46.77
C LYS A 57 3.41 21.23 -46.52
N GLY A 58 2.10 21.35 -46.26
CA GLY A 58 1.16 20.22 -46.28
C GLY A 58 1.07 19.40 -45.00
N ARG A 59 1.79 19.79 -43.93
CA ARG A 59 1.68 19.15 -42.62
C ARG A 59 0.29 19.35 -42.03
N GLN A 60 -0.23 18.31 -41.39
CA GLN A 60 -1.59 18.27 -40.86
C GLN A 60 -1.58 17.91 -39.37
N LEU A 61 -2.42 18.60 -38.62
CA LEU A 61 -2.74 18.29 -37.23
C LEU A 61 -4.26 18.16 -37.11
N THR A 62 -4.73 16.97 -36.71
CA THR A 62 -6.14 16.70 -36.45
C THR A 62 -6.33 16.45 -34.96
N VAL A 63 -7.27 17.14 -34.35
CA VAL A 63 -7.73 16.92 -32.98
C VAL A 63 -9.16 16.40 -33.06
N LYS A 64 -9.48 15.34 -32.32
CA LYS A 64 -10.85 14.88 -32.11
C LYS A 64 -11.13 14.74 -30.63
N VAL A 65 -12.35 15.09 -30.26
CA VAL A 65 -12.90 14.88 -28.92
C VAL A 65 -14.27 14.25 -29.07
N ASP A 66 -14.52 13.20 -28.30
CA ASP A 66 -15.83 12.57 -28.13
C ASP A 66 -16.02 12.39 -26.62
N ARG A 67 -17.04 13.01 -26.05
CA ARG A 67 -17.22 13.03 -24.60
C ARG A 67 -18.69 12.99 -24.25
N THR A 68 -19.04 12.06 -23.39
CA THR A 68 -20.34 11.97 -22.71
C THR A 68 -20.11 12.20 -21.22
N LEU A 69 -20.77 13.20 -20.65
CA LEU A 69 -20.70 13.51 -19.23
C LEU A 69 -22.11 13.60 -18.68
N HIS A 70 -22.38 12.88 -17.60
CA HIS A 70 -23.59 12.99 -16.81
C HIS A 70 -23.20 13.34 -15.38
N LEU A 71 -23.65 14.51 -14.93
CA LEU A 71 -23.42 14.99 -13.57
C LEU A 71 -24.77 15.12 -12.87
N SER A 72 -24.94 14.35 -11.79
CA SER A 72 -26.12 14.43 -10.95
C SER A 72 -25.72 14.69 -9.49
N ARG A 73 -26.70 14.91 -8.61
CA ARG A 73 -26.39 15.18 -7.20
C ARG A 73 -25.80 13.92 -6.56
N GLY A 74 -24.49 13.92 -6.33
CA GLY A 74 -23.77 12.81 -5.71
C GLY A 74 -23.35 11.70 -6.69
N SER A 75 -23.46 11.89 -8.01
CA SER A 75 -22.89 10.95 -8.98
C SER A 75 -22.30 11.64 -10.21
N VAL A 76 -21.26 11.01 -10.78
CA VAL A 76 -20.66 11.43 -12.04
C VAL A 76 -20.42 10.21 -12.93
N GLU A 77 -20.79 10.32 -14.19
CA GLU A 77 -20.42 9.36 -15.24
C GLU A 77 -19.76 10.13 -16.39
N LEU A 78 -18.54 9.72 -16.76
CA LEU A 78 -17.76 10.29 -17.85
C LEU A 78 -17.29 9.16 -18.76
N ASP A 79 -17.60 9.24 -20.05
CA ASP A 79 -16.92 8.49 -21.11
C ASP A 79 -16.31 9.51 -22.06
N GLY A 80 -14.99 9.46 -22.22
CA GLY A 80 -14.22 10.45 -22.95
C GLY A 80 -13.17 9.80 -23.82
N LYS A 81 -13.08 10.28 -25.06
CA LYS A 81 -12.05 9.91 -26.02
C LYS A 81 -11.49 11.18 -26.66
N PHE A 82 -10.17 11.30 -26.62
CA PHE A 82 -9.41 12.36 -27.26
C PHE A 82 -8.40 11.73 -28.21
N GLU A 83 -8.31 12.24 -29.43
CA GLU A 83 -7.31 11.82 -30.42
C GLU A 83 -6.58 13.04 -30.97
N LEU A 84 -5.26 12.97 -31.04
CA LEU A 84 -4.38 13.92 -31.71
C LEU A 84 -3.59 13.18 -32.78
N VAL A 85 -3.74 13.58 -34.04
CA VAL A 85 -3.05 12.99 -35.18
C VAL A 85 -2.18 14.05 -35.84
N ALA A 86 -0.88 13.81 -35.92
CA ALA A 86 0.07 14.64 -36.64
C ALA A 86 0.60 13.91 -37.87
N LYS A 87 0.48 14.51 -39.05
CA LYS A 87 0.96 13.97 -40.34
C LYS A 87 1.93 14.94 -41.01
N GLU A 88 2.96 14.42 -41.67
CA GLU A 88 3.90 15.25 -42.44
C GLU A 88 3.27 15.77 -43.73
N ASN A 89 2.42 14.96 -44.34
CA ASN A 89 1.57 15.31 -45.47
C ASN A 89 0.31 14.44 -45.49
N ALA A 90 -0.65 14.76 -46.35
CA ALA A 90 -1.94 14.06 -46.44
C ALA A 90 -1.82 12.54 -46.70
N ALA A 91 -0.74 12.10 -47.37
CA ALA A 91 -0.48 10.71 -47.74
C ALA A 91 0.36 9.94 -46.69
N SER A 92 0.99 10.62 -45.73
CA SER A 92 1.87 10.01 -44.73
C SER A 92 1.11 9.25 -43.63
N SER A 93 1.71 8.16 -43.12
CA SER A 93 1.28 7.57 -41.84
C SER A 93 1.55 8.57 -40.72
N GLY A 94 0.51 8.98 -40.00
CA GLY A 94 0.62 9.96 -38.94
C GLY A 94 1.10 9.36 -37.62
N ASN A 95 1.56 10.21 -36.71
CA ASN A 95 1.64 9.89 -35.29
C ASN A 95 0.27 10.12 -34.65
N LEU A 96 -0.26 9.13 -33.93
CA LEU A 96 -1.51 9.20 -33.19
C LEU A 96 -1.21 9.16 -31.69
N LEU A 97 -1.70 10.15 -30.96
CA LEU A 97 -1.83 10.13 -29.51
C LEU A 97 -3.32 10.04 -29.17
N SER A 98 -3.73 9.04 -28.40
CA SER A 98 -5.11 8.88 -27.95
C SER A 98 -5.18 8.78 -26.42
N LEU A 99 -6.19 9.42 -25.84
CA LEU A 99 -6.54 9.33 -24.43
C LEU A 99 -7.99 8.87 -24.35
N GLU A 100 -8.24 7.78 -23.66
CA GLU A 100 -9.56 7.25 -23.34
C GLU A 100 -9.74 7.31 -21.82
N THR A 101 -10.90 7.77 -21.37
CA THR A 101 -11.25 7.91 -19.95
C THR A 101 -12.65 7.41 -19.72
N LYS A 102 -12.85 6.53 -18.75
CA LYS A 102 -14.16 6.13 -18.26
C LYS A 102 -14.17 6.31 -16.77
N ILE A 103 -15.09 7.09 -16.22
CA ILE A 103 -15.21 7.33 -14.79
C ILE A 103 -16.67 7.17 -14.43
N LYS A 104 -16.94 6.37 -13.41
CA LYS A 104 -18.22 6.28 -12.73
C LYS A 104 -17.95 6.43 -11.24
N ALA A 105 -18.54 7.44 -10.62
CA ALA A 105 -18.45 7.62 -9.18
C ALA A 105 -19.82 7.94 -8.59
N GLU A 106 -20.12 7.37 -7.42
CA GLU A 106 -21.37 7.58 -6.70
C GLU A 106 -21.08 7.74 -5.21
N GLU A 107 -21.43 8.90 -4.64
CA GLU A 107 -21.17 9.25 -3.25
C GLU A 107 -21.98 8.39 -2.27
N ALA A 108 -23.26 8.15 -2.57
CA ALA A 108 -24.18 7.42 -1.70
C ALA A 108 -23.67 6.00 -1.36
N ASN A 109 -23.06 5.33 -2.34
CA ASN A 109 -22.51 3.99 -2.20
C ASN A 109 -20.98 3.99 -2.09
N GLN A 110 -20.34 5.17 -2.09
CA GLN A 110 -18.89 5.35 -2.15
C GLN A 110 -18.25 4.55 -3.30
N LEU A 111 -18.97 4.37 -4.40
CA LEU A 111 -18.53 3.59 -5.54
C LEU A 111 -17.58 4.42 -6.41
N LEU A 112 -16.51 3.80 -6.88
CA LEU A 112 -15.63 4.33 -7.91
C LEU A 112 -15.32 3.22 -8.91
N ASP A 113 -15.48 3.49 -10.19
CA ASP A 113 -14.97 2.66 -11.29
C ASP A 113 -14.35 3.61 -12.32
N SER A 114 -13.04 3.60 -12.41
CA SER A 114 -12.28 4.53 -13.24
C SER A 114 -11.29 3.76 -14.10
N MET A 115 -11.20 4.14 -15.37
CA MET A 115 -10.22 3.64 -16.33
C MET A 115 -9.68 4.81 -17.15
N VAL A 116 -8.36 4.88 -17.27
CA VAL A 116 -7.67 5.84 -18.12
C VAL A 116 -6.69 5.07 -18.99
N LYS A 117 -6.77 5.24 -20.31
CA LYS A 117 -5.87 4.63 -21.28
C LYS A 117 -5.24 5.68 -22.16
N LEU A 118 -3.91 5.77 -22.14
CA LEU A 118 -3.11 6.59 -23.03
C LEU A 118 -2.46 5.69 -24.07
N SER A 119 -2.55 6.02 -25.35
CA SER A 119 -1.85 5.27 -26.41
C SER A 119 -1.14 6.21 -27.38
N LEU A 120 0.09 5.86 -27.75
CA LEU A 120 0.91 6.53 -28.74
C LEU A 120 1.24 5.52 -29.83
N LYS A 121 0.93 5.86 -31.08
CA LYS A 121 1.33 5.11 -32.27
C LYS A 121 2.11 6.02 -33.18
N THR A 122 3.32 5.61 -33.52
CA THR A 122 4.22 6.38 -34.40
C THR A 122 4.04 5.98 -35.86
N SER A 123 4.43 6.88 -36.77
CA SER A 123 4.47 6.63 -38.21
C SER A 123 5.35 5.44 -38.61
N LYS A 124 6.32 5.09 -37.76
CA LYS A 124 7.26 3.97 -37.91
C LYS A 124 6.71 2.63 -37.40
N GLY A 125 5.45 2.56 -36.99
CA GLY A 125 4.80 1.35 -36.48
C GLY A 125 5.13 1.02 -35.02
N LYS A 126 5.95 1.84 -34.33
CA LYS A 126 6.20 1.70 -32.90
C LYS A 126 5.03 2.24 -32.09
N ASP A 127 4.78 1.60 -30.96
CA ASP A 127 3.62 1.83 -30.10
C ASP A 127 3.97 1.77 -28.61
N LEU A 128 3.16 2.50 -27.84
CA LEU A 128 3.16 2.53 -26.39
C LEU A 128 1.71 2.69 -25.94
N SER A 129 1.21 1.83 -25.09
CA SER A 129 -0.09 1.96 -24.44
C SER A 129 0.09 1.85 -22.93
N ALA A 130 -0.52 2.75 -22.18
CA ALA A 130 -0.56 2.70 -20.73
C ALA A 130 -2.02 2.80 -20.29
N SER A 131 -2.51 1.83 -19.53
CA SER A 131 -3.84 1.84 -18.95
C SER A 131 -3.78 1.72 -17.44
N VAL A 132 -4.55 2.53 -16.73
CA VAL A 132 -4.76 2.43 -15.30
C VAL A 132 -6.25 2.24 -15.05
N VAL A 133 -6.60 1.28 -14.21
CA VAL A 133 -7.95 1.02 -13.73
C VAL A 133 -7.95 1.13 -12.22
N VAL A 134 -8.92 1.81 -11.64
CA VAL A 134 -9.11 1.94 -10.19
C VAL A 134 -10.58 1.69 -9.87
N LYS A 135 -10.85 0.77 -8.96
CA LYS A 135 -12.18 0.41 -8.51
C LYS A 135 -12.27 0.47 -6.99
N ASN A 136 -13.40 0.97 -6.49
CA ASN A 136 -13.83 0.87 -5.11
C ASN A 136 -15.26 0.33 -5.13
N THR A 137 -15.42 -0.92 -4.71
CA THR A 137 -16.70 -1.62 -4.72
C THR A 137 -17.14 -1.90 -3.28
N PRO A 138 -18.27 -1.35 -2.81
CA PRO A 138 -18.83 -1.71 -1.52
C PRO A 138 -19.32 -3.17 -1.52
N GLN A 139 -18.98 -3.92 -0.47
CA GLN A 139 -19.37 -5.32 -0.25
C GLN A 139 -19.91 -5.51 1.16
N ARG A 140 -21.21 -5.25 1.38
CA ARG A 140 -21.87 -5.31 2.71
C ARG A 140 -21.08 -4.53 3.78
N GLU A 141 -20.36 -5.22 4.65
CA GLU A 141 -19.55 -4.64 5.75
C GLU A 141 -18.10 -4.35 5.35
N GLN A 142 -17.73 -4.67 4.12
CA GLN A 142 -16.38 -4.55 3.58
C GLN A 142 -16.36 -3.66 2.33
N ARG A 143 -15.17 -3.24 1.94
CA ARG A 143 -14.94 -2.53 0.68
C ARG A 143 -13.78 -3.18 -0.05
N LEU A 144 -13.98 -3.46 -1.33
CA LEU A 144 -12.95 -3.98 -2.19
C LEU A 144 -12.36 -2.82 -3.00
N LEU A 145 -11.10 -2.48 -2.72
CA LEU A 145 -10.30 -1.54 -3.48
C LEU A 145 -9.44 -2.33 -4.46
N GLU A 146 -9.49 -1.99 -5.75
CA GLU A 146 -8.66 -2.62 -6.77
C GLU A 146 -8.00 -1.54 -7.62
N ALA A 147 -6.74 -1.73 -7.95
CA ALA A 147 -6.02 -0.90 -8.90
C ALA A 147 -5.20 -1.79 -9.81
N SER A 148 -5.28 -1.58 -11.12
CA SER A 148 -4.40 -2.23 -12.07
C SER A 148 -3.80 -1.22 -13.02
N ALA A 149 -2.55 -1.46 -13.41
CA ALA A 149 -1.82 -0.68 -14.38
C ALA A 149 -1.16 -1.64 -15.37
N VAL A 150 -1.28 -1.34 -16.65
CA VAL A 150 -0.66 -2.12 -17.73
C VAL A 150 0.06 -1.14 -18.64
N VAL A 151 1.34 -1.40 -18.92
CA VAL A 151 2.13 -0.66 -19.89
C VAL A 151 2.63 -1.63 -20.95
N GLU A 152 2.08 -1.49 -22.15
CA GLU A 152 2.44 -2.27 -23.33
C GLU A 152 3.30 -1.42 -24.26
N SER A 153 4.36 -2.00 -24.80
CA SER A 153 5.21 -1.30 -25.74
C SER A 153 5.92 -2.23 -26.68
N SER A 154 6.20 -1.77 -27.90
CA SER A 154 7.18 -2.41 -28.78
C SER A 154 8.64 -2.18 -28.36
N TYR A 155 8.93 -1.30 -27.37
CA TYR A 155 10.29 -1.04 -26.88
C TYR A 155 10.75 -1.98 -25.76
N PHE A 156 9.81 -2.55 -25.00
CA PHE A 156 10.09 -3.37 -23.83
C PHE A 156 8.93 -4.34 -23.56
N LYS A 157 9.19 -5.43 -22.82
CA LYS A 157 8.14 -6.39 -22.44
C LYS A 157 7.06 -5.72 -21.60
N THR A 158 5.80 -6.12 -21.79
CA THR A 158 4.65 -5.61 -21.05
C THR A 158 4.90 -5.61 -19.55
N LEU A 159 4.60 -4.48 -18.92
CA LEU A 159 4.63 -4.32 -17.48
C LEU A 159 3.20 -4.34 -16.97
N THR A 160 2.91 -5.22 -16.02
CA THR A 160 1.62 -5.25 -15.31
C THR A 160 1.86 -4.98 -13.83
N ALA A 161 0.92 -4.29 -13.21
CA ALA A 161 0.84 -4.11 -11.78
C ALA A 161 -0.63 -4.18 -11.37
N GLU A 162 -0.94 -4.95 -10.33
CA GLU A 162 -2.28 -5.15 -9.81
C GLU A 162 -2.20 -5.09 -8.29
N VAL A 163 -3.13 -4.39 -7.66
CA VAL A 163 -3.27 -4.30 -6.22
C VAL A 163 -4.75 -4.47 -5.90
N SER A 164 -5.05 -5.33 -4.93
CA SER A 164 -6.38 -5.44 -4.34
C SER A 164 -6.28 -5.34 -2.83
N ALA A 165 -7.25 -4.67 -2.21
CA ALA A 165 -7.37 -4.58 -0.77
C ALA A 165 -8.83 -4.71 -0.35
N GLU A 166 -9.11 -5.64 0.57
CA GLU A 166 -10.41 -5.73 1.23
C GLU A 166 -10.29 -4.99 2.57
N VAL A 167 -11.07 -3.92 2.70
CA VAL A 167 -11.09 -3.06 3.88
C VAL A 167 -12.35 -3.35 4.66
N SER A 168 -12.20 -3.93 5.84
CA SER A 168 -13.28 -4.10 6.81
C SER A 168 -13.07 -3.18 8.01
N GLN A 169 -14.00 -3.21 8.97
CA GLN A 169 -13.82 -2.49 10.23
C GLN A 169 -12.64 -3.04 11.04
N SER A 170 -12.50 -4.37 11.12
CA SER A 170 -11.52 -5.04 11.99
C SER A 170 -10.17 -5.30 11.33
N HIS A 171 -10.10 -5.33 10.00
CA HIS A 171 -8.84 -5.64 9.31
C HIS A 171 -8.80 -5.12 7.87
N ILE A 172 -7.59 -5.04 7.33
CA ILE A 172 -7.30 -4.82 5.92
C ILE A 172 -6.52 -6.04 5.41
N THR A 173 -7.05 -6.76 4.43
CA THR A 173 -6.26 -7.74 3.64
C THR A 173 -5.85 -7.06 2.35
N TYR A 174 -4.62 -7.30 1.91
CA TYR A 174 -4.12 -6.74 0.65
C TYR A 174 -3.29 -7.76 -0.11
N LYS A 175 -3.34 -7.66 -1.44
CA LYS A 175 -2.54 -8.41 -2.39
C LYS A 175 -2.04 -7.46 -3.46
N GLY A 176 -0.80 -7.62 -3.87
CA GLY A 176 -0.18 -6.87 -4.94
C GLY A 176 0.62 -7.82 -5.82
N HIS A 177 0.57 -7.61 -7.12
CA HIS A 177 1.35 -8.36 -8.09
C HIS A 177 1.91 -7.37 -9.11
N ALA A 178 3.21 -7.40 -9.37
CA ALA A 178 3.81 -6.67 -10.47
C ALA A 178 4.70 -7.59 -11.27
N ALA A 179 4.61 -7.56 -12.60
CA ALA A 179 5.38 -8.44 -13.47
C ALA A 179 5.82 -7.73 -14.75
N GLN A 180 7.05 -8.03 -15.17
CA GLN A 180 7.51 -7.79 -16.55
C GLN A 180 7.55 -9.10 -17.35
N SER A 181 7.70 -10.22 -16.65
CA SER A 181 7.70 -11.57 -17.22
C SER A 181 7.43 -12.61 -16.12
N PRO A 182 7.16 -13.88 -16.46
CA PRO A 182 7.03 -14.95 -15.46
C PRO A 182 8.26 -15.14 -14.56
N GLU A 183 9.44 -14.70 -15.01
CA GLU A 183 10.73 -14.80 -14.31
C GLU A 183 11.07 -13.55 -13.49
N THR A 184 10.42 -12.42 -13.78
CA THR A 184 10.64 -11.12 -13.11
C THR A 184 9.30 -10.60 -12.60
N ASN A 185 9.00 -10.92 -11.34
CA ASN A 185 7.78 -10.49 -10.67
C ASN A 185 7.98 -10.19 -9.19
N ILE A 186 7.04 -9.42 -8.66
CA ILE A 186 6.93 -9.05 -7.26
C ILE A 186 5.51 -9.39 -6.82
N ASP A 187 5.39 -10.25 -5.82
CA ASP A 187 4.15 -10.56 -5.14
C ASP A 187 4.21 -9.98 -3.73
N VAL A 188 3.19 -9.23 -3.34
CA VAL A 188 3.01 -8.73 -1.98
C VAL A 188 1.67 -9.23 -1.48
N SER A 189 1.61 -9.75 -0.27
CA SER A 189 0.32 -10.02 0.38
C SER A 189 0.43 -9.80 1.87
N GLY A 190 -0.70 -9.47 2.49
CA GLY A 190 -0.71 -9.30 3.92
C GLY A 190 -2.08 -9.03 4.50
N ARG A 191 -2.09 -8.98 5.82
CA ARG A 191 -3.23 -8.70 6.67
C ARG A 191 -2.79 -7.74 7.75
N LEU A 192 -3.55 -6.66 7.90
CA LEU A 192 -3.42 -5.70 8.97
C LEU A 192 -4.66 -5.80 9.86
N ASP A 193 -4.50 -6.32 11.07
CA ASP A 193 -5.55 -6.35 12.08
C ASP A 193 -5.57 -5.02 12.84
N ARG A 194 -6.74 -4.39 12.82
CA ARG A 194 -7.07 -3.21 13.62
C ARG A 194 -7.66 -3.74 14.92
N GLY A 195 -7.12 -3.34 16.06
CA GLY A 195 -7.49 -3.82 17.39
C GLY A 195 -8.94 -3.60 17.82
N HIS A 196 -9.17 -3.42 19.12
CA HIS A 196 -10.51 -3.26 19.69
C HIS A 196 -11.38 -2.23 18.91
N ASP A 197 -12.55 -2.66 18.46
CA ASP A 197 -13.54 -1.89 17.69
C ASP A 197 -13.01 -1.30 16.35
N GLY A 198 -11.94 -1.86 15.79
CA GLY A 198 -11.34 -1.40 14.53
C GLY A 198 -10.38 -0.22 14.70
N ARG A 199 -9.92 0.03 15.93
CA ARG A 199 -8.96 1.11 16.25
C ARG A 199 -7.67 0.52 16.80
N VAL A 200 -6.55 1.09 16.38
CA VAL A 200 -5.21 0.72 16.87
C VAL A 200 -5.01 1.21 18.31
N LEU A 201 -5.62 2.32 18.69
CA LEU A 201 -5.54 2.89 20.04
C LEU A 201 -6.95 3.23 20.54
N VAL A 202 -7.31 2.70 21.70
CA VAL A 202 -8.61 2.97 22.34
C VAL A 202 -8.39 3.51 23.74
N ARG A 203 -9.15 4.55 24.10
CA ARG A 203 -9.24 5.03 25.48
C ARG A 203 -10.45 4.36 26.14
N VAL A 204 -10.22 3.53 27.15
CA VAL A 204 -11.26 2.88 27.97
C VAL A 204 -11.08 3.37 29.40
N ASP A 205 -12.07 4.03 29.99
CA ASP A 205 -12.05 4.48 31.40
C ASP A 205 -10.77 5.25 31.82
N ASN A 206 -10.33 6.23 31.01
CA ASN A 206 -9.07 6.97 31.19
C ASN A 206 -7.77 6.16 31.04
N LYS A 207 -7.83 4.97 30.44
CA LYS A 207 -6.70 4.07 30.17
C LYS A 207 -6.52 3.86 28.68
N PHE A 208 -5.30 3.57 28.22
CA PHE A 208 -5.00 3.31 26.81
C PHE A 208 -4.84 1.80 26.59
N ALA A 209 -5.56 1.28 25.60
CA ALA A 209 -5.35 -0.06 25.06
C ALA A 209 -4.84 0.05 23.61
N LEU A 210 -3.83 -0.74 23.27
CA LEU A 210 -3.20 -0.83 21.95
C LEU A 210 -3.25 -2.28 21.50
N ALA A 211 -3.99 -2.55 20.42
CA ALA A 211 -4.01 -3.86 19.79
C ALA A 211 -3.78 -3.70 18.27
N PHE A 212 -2.80 -4.42 17.75
CA PHE A 212 -2.33 -4.32 16.37
C PHE A 212 -1.74 -5.63 15.90
N GLY A 213 -2.14 -6.09 14.71
CA GLY A 213 -1.54 -7.24 14.03
C GLY A 213 -1.10 -6.87 12.62
N LEU A 214 0.06 -7.35 12.20
CA LEU A 214 0.55 -7.24 10.83
C LEU A 214 1.15 -8.58 10.43
N ASP A 215 0.55 -9.23 9.44
CA ASP A 215 1.19 -10.29 8.67
C ASP A 215 1.46 -9.78 7.26
N ASN A 216 2.70 -9.88 6.80
CA ASN A 216 3.13 -9.42 5.50
C ASN A 216 4.06 -10.44 4.86
N THR A 217 3.91 -10.63 3.55
CA THR A 217 4.78 -11.42 2.70
C THR A 217 5.14 -10.59 1.47
N VAL A 218 6.43 -10.44 1.21
CA VAL A 218 6.97 -9.87 -0.03
C VAL A 218 7.80 -10.96 -0.71
N GLN A 219 7.46 -11.33 -1.92
CA GLN A 219 8.19 -12.27 -2.74
C GLN A 219 8.63 -11.60 -4.03
N ILE A 220 9.92 -11.65 -4.33
CA ILE A 220 10.52 -11.10 -5.54
C ILE A 220 11.16 -12.27 -6.28
N LYS A 221 10.83 -12.44 -7.56
CA LYS A 221 11.53 -13.33 -8.49
C LYS A 221 12.38 -12.49 -9.44
N LEU A 222 13.62 -12.93 -9.63
CA LEU A 222 14.60 -12.25 -10.46
C LEU A 222 15.21 -13.23 -11.46
N PRO A 223 15.59 -12.77 -12.66
CA PRO A 223 16.25 -13.59 -13.67
C PRO A 223 17.77 -13.69 -13.41
N LEU A 224 18.18 -13.89 -12.15
CA LEU A 224 19.59 -14.01 -11.77
C LEU A 224 19.91 -15.46 -11.42
N GLU A 225 21.04 -15.96 -11.91
CA GLU A 225 21.45 -17.36 -11.70
C GLU A 225 21.60 -17.72 -10.21
N ASN A 226 22.22 -16.82 -9.44
CA ASN A 226 22.52 -17.03 -8.02
C ASN A 226 21.40 -16.60 -7.06
N LEU A 227 20.46 -15.78 -7.53
CA LEU A 227 19.36 -15.25 -6.71
C LEU A 227 18.07 -15.21 -7.54
N LYS A 228 17.41 -16.35 -7.62
CA LYS A 228 16.17 -16.54 -8.39
C LYS A 228 14.95 -16.05 -7.64
N SER A 229 14.97 -16.13 -6.30
CA SER A 229 13.87 -15.65 -5.47
C SER A 229 14.33 -15.12 -4.12
N LEU A 230 13.64 -14.08 -3.67
CA LEU A 230 13.71 -13.52 -2.33
C LEU A 230 12.30 -13.51 -1.76
N LYS A 231 12.11 -14.06 -0.55
CA LYS A 231 10.83 -14.02 0.15
C LYS A 231 11.06 -13.51 1.56
N LEU A 232 10.50 -12.35 1.88
CA LEU A 232 10.44 -11.80 3.22
C LEU A 232 9.04 -12.06 3.77
N THR A 233 8.94 -12.66 4.96
CA THR A 233 7.71 -12.74 5.73
C THR A 233 7.90 -12.04 7.06
N THR A 234 6.98 -11.14 7.39
CA THR A 234 6.96 -10.38 8.64
C THR A 234 5.64 -10.65 9.34
N SER A 235 5.69 -11.01 10.61
CA SER A 235 4.54 -11.09 11.51
C SER A 235 4.83 -10.21 12.71
N VAL A 236 3.90 -9.33 13.07
CA VAL A 236 3.97 -8.48 14.26
C VAL A 236 2.62 -8.53 14.93
N ASN A 237 2.60 -8.80 16.23
CA ASN A 237 1.40 -8.77 17.04
C ASN A 237 1.71 -7.99 18.33
N VAL A 238 0.89 -6.99 18.60
CA VAL A 238 0.94 -6.19 19.82
C VAL A 238 -0.43 -6.26 20.47
N ASP A 239 -0.45 -6.62 21.74
CA ASP A 239 -1.63 -6.56 22.59
C ASP A 239 -1.21 -5.97 23.93
N ALA A 240 -1.60 -4.73 24.19
CA ALA A 240 -1.20 -4.00 25.38
C ALA A 240 -2.39 -3.26 26.02
N ASP A 241 -2.51 -3.44 27.32
CA ASP A 241 -3.35 -2.69 28.23
C ASP A 241 -2.48 -2.02 29.32
N ASN A 242 -3.11 -1.41 30.32
CA ASN A 242 -2.39 -0.70 31.38
C ASN A 242 -1.48 -1.60 32.25
N ASN A 243 -1.85 -2.86 32.42
CA ASN A 243 -1.22 -3.82 33.32
C ASN A 243 -0.44 -4.89 32.57
N ASN A 244 -0.83 -5.21 31.33
CA ASN A 244 -0.27 -6.28 30.52
C ASN A 244 0.18 -5.73 29.17
N ALA A 245 1.31 -6.21 28.65
CA ALA A 245 1.70 -5.96 27.27
C ALA A 245 2.38 -7.19 26.69
N VAL A 246 1.91 -7.64 25.54
CA VAL A 246 2.47 -8.72 24.76
C VAL A 246 2.89 -8.16 23.41
N LEU A 247 4.16 -8.38 23.07
CA LEU A 247 4.71 -8.10 21.75
C LEU A 247 5.25 -9.42 21.20
N LYS A 248 4.87 -9.77 19.99
CA LYS A 248 5.46 -10.84 19.20
C LYS A 248 5.86 -10.32 17.85
N THR A 249 7.06 -10.63 17.40
CA THR A 249 7.56 -10.29 16.07
C THR A 249 8.31 -11.48 15.51
N ASP A 250 8.08 -11.80 14.25
CA ASP A 250 8.82 -12.81 13.50
C ASP A 250 9.12 -12.25 12.12
N ASN A 251 10.39 -12.25 11.73
CA ASN A 251 10.83 -11.83 10.42
C ASN A 251 11.67 -12.95 9.84
N THR A 252 11.26 -13.48 8.69
CA THR A 252 11.94 -14.56 8.00
C THR A 252 12.27 -14.12 6.58
N LEU A 253 13.56 -14.12 6.23
CA LEU A 253 14.05 -13.89 4.87
C LEU A 253 14.51 -15.23 4.29
N SER A 254 13.89 -15.66 3.20
CA SER A 254 14.24 -16.86 2.44
C SER A 254 14.84 -16.49 1.09
N LEU A 255 16.04 -16.97 0.78
CA LEU A 255 16.68 -16.85 -0.53
C LEU A 255 16.60 -18.19 -1.25
N ASN A 256 16.20 -18.17 -2.53
CA ASN A 256 16.04 -19.35 -3.38
C ASN A 256 15.16 -20.46 -2.76
N GLY A 257 14.25 -20.10 -1.86
CA GLY A 257 13.36 -21.02 -1.16
C GLY A 257 14.02 -21.91 -0.09
N VAL A 258 15.32 -21.74 0.19
CA VAL A 258 16.07 -22.62 1.12
C VAL A 258 16.84 -21.83 2.16
N GLU A 259 17.57 -20.80 1.77
CA GLU A 259 18.47 -20.10 2.68
C GLU A 259 17.69 -19.15 3.57
N THR A 260 17.61 -19.45 4.86
CA THR A 260 16.68 -18.75 5.76
C THR A 260 17.43 -17.98 6.83
N TYR A 261 17.18 -16.67 6.90
CA TYR A 261 17.53 -15.82 8.03
C TYR A 261 16.26 -15.55 8.83
N LYS A 262 16.31 -15.66 10.16
CA LYS A 262 15.16 -15.36 11.01
C LYS A 262 15.53 -14.43 12.17
N VAL A 263 14.68 -13.46 12.43
CA VAL A 263 14.73 -12.61 13.63
C VAL A 263 13.35 -12.63 14.26
N GLY A 264 13.26 -13.22 15.44
CA GLY A 264 12.02 -13.30 16.23
C GLY A 264 12.20 -12.62 17.57
N GLY A 265 11.15 -11.97 18.06
CA GLY A 265 11.11 -11.28 19.35
C GLY A 265 9.79 -11.57 20.05
N GLU A 266 9.85 -11.88 21.33
CA GLU A 266 8.69 -11.97 22.19
C GLU A 266 8.97 -11.14 23.45
N ALA A 267 8.04 -10.29 23.85
CA ALA A 267 8.10 -9.61 25.13
C ALA A 267 6.74 -9.71 25.80
N ASN A 268 6.73 -10.04 27.09
CA ASN A 268 5.55 -10.05 27.92
C ASN A 268 5.83 -9.20 29.15
N ARG A 269 4.96 -8.24 29.42
CA ARG A 269 4.97 -7.44 30.63
C ARG A 269 3.66 -7.69 31.34
N GLN A 270 3.75 -7.89 32.65
CA GLN A 270 2.67 -7.74 33.59
C GLN A 270 3.06 -6.65 34.60
N LYS A 271 2.16 -6.30 35.52
CA LYS A 271 2.42 -5.26 36.53
C LYS A 271 3.70 -5.50 37.32
N ASP A 272 3.89 -6.74 37.77
CA ASP A 272 4.92 -7.11 38.74
C ASP A 272 5.97 -8.08 38.16
N LYS A 273 5.93 -8.37 36.86
CA LYS A 273 6.93 -9.20 36.18
C LYS A 273 7.00 -8.90 34.70
N GLY A 274 8.11 -9.26 34.06
CA GLY A 274 8.20 -9.24 32.62
C GLY A 274 9.26 -10.19 32.09
N THR A 275 9.12 -10.56 30.83
CA THR A 275 10.05 -11.41 30.10
C THR A 275 10.27 -10.83 28.70
N ALA A 276 11.46 -11.04 28.15
CA ALA A 276 11.72 -10.82 26.74
C ALA A 276 12.59 -11.96 26.18
N LYS A 277 12.39 -12.31 24.92
CA LYS A 277 13.14 -13.33 24.19
C LYS A 277 13.41 -12.82 22.79
N LEU A 278 14.67 -12.74 22.40
CA LEU A 278 15.12 -12.46 21.04
C LEU A 278 15.76 -13.72 20.46
N THR A 279 15.33 -14.13 19.28
CA THR A 279 15.84 -15.29 18.54
C THR A 279 16.43 -14.83 17.22
N LEU A 280 17.69 -15.17 16.96
CA LEU A 280 18.38 -14.92 15.70
C LEU A 280 18.80 -16.25 15.07
N VAL A 281 18.43 -16.47 13.82
CA VAL A 281 18.88 -17.61 13.01
C VAL A 281 19.60 -17.06 11.78
N LEU A 282 20.88 -17.38 11.64
CA LEU A 282 21.67 -17.08 10.46
C LEU A 282 21.72 -18.29 9.54
N HIS A 283 22.08 -18.09 8.27
CA HIS A 283 22.18 -19.17 7.30
C HIS A 283 23.13 -20.29 7.79
N LYS A 284 22.61 -21.52 7.84
CA LYS A 284 23.33 -22.74 8.29
C LYS A 284 23.81 -22.72 9.75
N ASP A 285 23.43 -21.73 10.54
CA ASP A 285 23.79 -21.62 11.96
C ASP A 285 22.66 -22.12 12.86
N GLN A 286 23.04 -22.56 14.06
CA GLN A 286 22.09 -22.83 15.14
C GLN A 286 21.49 -21.51 15.68
N PRO A 287 20.24 -21.52 16.18
CA PRO A 287 19.61 -20.33 16.75
C PRO A 287 20.43 -19.74 17.91
N ARG A 288 20.53 -18.42 17.95
CA ARG A 288 21.03 -17.64 19.08
C ARG A 288 19.83 -17.04 19.81
N ILE A 289 19.76 -17.24 21.12
CA ILE A 289 18.60 -16.84 21.92
C ILE A 289 19.08 -15.97 23.08
N LEU A 290 18.62 -14.72 23.14
CA LEU A 290 18.77 -13.86 24.31
C LEU A 290 17.42 -13.84 25.04
N SER A 291 17.39 -14.27 26.29
CA SER A 291 16.19 -14.18 27.13
C SER A 291 16.46 -13.33 28.35
N THR A 292 15.55 -12.43 28.69
CA THR A 292 15.60 -11.64 29.92
C THR A 292 14.31 -11.82 30.70
N SER A 293 14.39 -11.65 32.01
CA SER A 293 13.21 -11.56 32.86
C SER A 293 13.44 -10.61 34.02
N TRP A 294 12.36 -10.08 34.57
CA TRP A 294 12.37 -9.34 35.83
C TRP A 294 11.11 -9.65 36.63
N HIS A 295 11.20 -9.50 37.94
CA HIS A 295 10.07 -9.63 38.84
C HIS A 295 10.18 -8.68 40.02
N VAL A 296 9.01 -8.33 40.54
CA VAL A 296 8.76 -7.50 41.72
C VAL A 296 7.83 -8.34 42.59
N ASN A 297 8.28 -8.71 43.79
CA ASN A 297 7.45 -9.39 44.75
C ASN A 297 7.53 -8.67 46.09
N ASP A 298 6.39 -8.23 46.61
CA ASP A 298 6.27 -7.47 47.84
C ASP A 298 5.57 -8.34 48.88
N GLU A 299 6.31 -9.29 49.45
CA GLU A 299 5.79 -10.16 50.51
C GLU A 299 5.77 -9.41 51.85
N ASN A 300 5.08 -9.98 52.84
CA ASN A 300 4.60 -9.28 54.04
C ASN A 300 5.67 -8.45 54.79
N GLU A 301 6.97 -8.77 54.67
CA GLU A 301 8.04 -8.02 55.35
C GLU A 301 9.26 -7.66 54.49
N VAL A 302 9.31 -8.08 53.22
CA VAL A 302 10.50 -7.91 52.35
C VAL A 302 10.09 -7.46 50.95
N TYR A 303 10.74 -6.41 50.46
CA TYR A 303 10.75 -6.08 49.04
C TYR A 303 11.75 -6.99 48.32
N LYS A 304 11.24 -7.86 47.45
CA LYS A 304 12.04 -8.74 46.60
C LYS A 304 12.02 -8.24 45.16
N ARG A 305 13.18 -7.96 44.59
CA ARG A 305 13.34 -7.53 43.20
C ARG A 305 14.36 -8.43 42.55
N GLY A 306 14.12 -8.88 41.33
CA GLY A 306 15.12 -9.66 40.65
C GLY A 306 14.99 -9.62 39.15
N GLY A 307 16.06 -10.02 38.49
CA GLY A 307 16.12 -10.14 37.06
C GLY A 307 17.12 -11.19 36.62
N SER A 308 16.90 -11.71 35.43
CA SER A 308 17.80 -12.65 34.79
C SER A 308 18.05 -12.27 33.34
N ALA A 309 19.22 -12.63 32.84
CA ALA A 309 19.57 -12.58 31.45
C ALA A 309 20.26 -13.90 31.08
N SER A 310 19.89 -14.49 29.95
CA SER A 310 20.53 -15.68 29.42
C SER A 310 20.80 -15.52 27.92
N LEU A 311 21.99 -15.90 27.49
CA LEU A 311 22.38 -15.95 26.09
C LEU A 311 22.73 -17.41 25.75
N GLN A 312 22.02 -17.99 24.80
CA GLN A 312 22.32 -19.30 24.22
C GLN A 312 22.84 -19.12 22.80
N TRP A 313 23.94 -19.80 22.47
CA TRP A 313 24.53 -19.83 21.12
C TRP A 313 25.15 -21.20 20.83
N ASP A 314 25.38 -21.49 19.56
CA ASP A 314 25.98 -22.76 19.08
C ASP A 314 25.25 -24.03 19.63
N GLY A 315 23.94 -23.95 19.86
CA GLY A 315 23.10 -25.02 20.41
C GLY A 315 23.31 -25.29 21.91
N ASN A 316 24.55 -25.51 22.34
CA ASN A 316 24.89 -26.03 23.67
C ASN A 316 25.59 -25.01 24.58
N ARG A 317 26.04 -23.87 24.07
CA ARG A 317 26.71 -22.85 24.89
C ARG A 317 25.66 -21.92 25.46
N LYS A 318 25.70 -21.73 26.77
CA LYS A 318 24.79 -20.85 27.51
C LYS A 318 25.57 -20.02 28.51
N ALA A 319 25.28 -18.73 28.56
CA ALA A 319 25.69 -17.84 29.63
C ALA A 319 24.43 -17.32 30.32
N GLU A 320 24.43 -17.29 31.65
CA GLU A 320 23.30 -16.85 32.47
C GLU A 320 23.81 -15.90 33.55
N ILE A 321 23.05 -14.86 33.83
CA ILE A 321 23.26 -13.94 34.94
C ILE A 321 21.90 -13.76 35.62
N ASN A 322 21.86 -13.91 36.94
CA ASN A 322 20.71 -13.60 37.76
C ASN A 322 21.13 -12.61 38.85
N ALA A 323 20.26 -11.65 39.12
CA ALA A 323 20.40 -10.68 40.19
C ALA A 323 19.14 -10.69 41.03
N GLU A 324 19.27 -10.74 42.35
CA GLU A 324 18.17 -10.67 43.30
C GLU A 324 18.55 -9.71 44.42
N ALA A 325 17.67 -8.75 44.71
CA ALA A 325 17.78 -7.82 45.81
C ALA A 325 16.64 -8.08 46.80
N LEU A 326 17.01 -8.24 48.07
CA LEU A 326 16.10 -8.42 49.20
C LEU A 326 16.28 -7.23 50.14
N VAL A 327 15.21 -6.47 50.33
CA VAL A 327 15.21 -5.28 51.20
C VAL A 327 14.06 -5.41 52.19
N PRO A 328 14.32 -5.66 53.48
CA PRO A 328 13.31 -5.57 54.53
C PRO A 328 12.53 -4.25 54.44
N LYS A 329 11.20 -4.28 54.68
CA LYS A 329 10.35 -3.07 54.55
C LYS A 329 10.72 -1.96 55.53
N ASP A 330 11.28 -2.32 56.68
CA ASP A 330 11.82 -1.41 57.69
C ASP A 330 13.17 -0.77 57.25
N ARG A 331 13.73 -1.20 56.12
CA ARG A 331 15.00 -0.75 55.54
C ARG A 331 16.21 -0.97 56.47
N SER A 332 16.11 -1.95 57.38
CA SER A 332 17.18 -2.35 58.30
C SER A 332 18.43 -2.92 57.60
N GLY A 333 18.33 -3.25 56.32
CA GLY A 333 19.46 -3.70 55.52
C GLY A 333 19.11 -3.91 54.06
N MET A 334 20.10 -4.38 53.30
CA MET A 334 19.93 -4.80 51.91
C MET A 334 20.85 -5.99 51.63
N GLU A 335 20.29 -7.03 51.02
CA GLU A 335 21.03 -8.16 50.48
C GLU A 335 20.90 -8.18 48.96
N VAL A 336 22.02 -8.20 48.25
CA VAL A 336 22.08 -8.36 46.79
C VAL A 336 22.83 -9.65 46.48
N ARG A 337 22.15 -10.58 45.81
CA ARG A 337 22.71 -11.84 45.32
C ARG A 337 22.87 -11.76 43.81
N LEU A 338 24.08 -11.99 43.33
CA LEU A 338 24.41 -12.10 41.91
C LEU A 338 24.92 -13.51 41.64
N THR A 339 24.29 -14.22 40.72
CA THR A 339 24.78 -15.50 40.23
C THR A 339 25.07 -15.39 38.74
N ALA A 340 26.20 -15.92 38.30
CA ALA A 340 26.57 -15.98 36.90
C ALA A 340 27.05 -17.39 36.57
N ASN A 341 26.59 -17.94 35.44
CA ASN A 341 27.09 -19.18 34.90
C ASN A 341 27.56 -18.92 33.47
N THR A 342 28.84 -19.18 33.18
CA THR A 342 29.38 -19.03 31.82
C THR A 342 30.25 -20.22 31.45
N PRO A 343 30.42 -20.55 30.16
CA PRO A 343 31.26 -21.66 29.75
C PRO A 343 32.73 -21.54 30.18
N LYS A 344 33.21 -20.31 30.44
CA LYS A 344 34.59 -20.03 30.81
C LYS A 344 34.82 -19.96 32.32
N LEU A 345 33.88 -19.38 33.06
CA LEU A 345 34.02 -19.12 34.50
C LEU A 345 33.31 -20.18 35.36
N GLY A 346 32.47 -21.03 34.77
CA GLY A 346 31.57 -21.91 35.54
C GLY A 346 30.56 -21.09 36.33
N ASN A 347 30.15 -21.62 37.49
CA ASN A 347 29.22 -20.96 38.41
C ASN A 347 29.99 -20.00 39.33
N VAL A 348 29.59 -18.73 39.32
CA VAL A 348 30.06 -17.67 40.21
C VAL A 348 28.88 -17.14 41.00
N GLU A 349 29.04 -17.02 42.31
CA GLU A 349 28.05 -16.45 43.21
C GLU A 349 28.70 -15.33 44.04
N LEU A 350 28.01 -14.19 44.12
CA LEU A 350 28.42 -13.04 44.91
C LEU A 350 27.22 -12.56 45.72
N THR A 351 27.40 -12.49 47.05
CA THR A 351 26.39 -11.98 47.97
C THR A 351 26.97 -10.75 48.68
N LEU A 352 26.30 -9.62 48.50
CA LEU A 352 26.61 -8.36 49.18
C LEU A 352 25.53 -8.10 50.22
N GLN A 353 25.92 -7.94 51.47
CA GLN A 353 25.02 -7.62 52.57
C GLN A 353 25.46 -6.31 53.22
N ASN A 354 24.51 -5.37 53.37
CA ASN A 354 24.70 -4.19 54.19
C ASN A 354 23.71 -4.24 55.37
N LYS A 355 24.22 -4.05 56.59
CA LYS A 355 23.43 -3.87 57.81
C LYS A 355 23.51 -2.40 58.19
N VAL A 356 22.36 -1.74 58.36
CA VAL A 356 22.26 -0.34 58.80
C VAL A 356 22.11 -0.26 60.30
#